data_AF-A0A0S3CQU9-F1
#
_entry.id   AF-A0A0S3CQU9-F1
#
_cell.length_a   1.000
_cell.length_b   1.000
_cell.length_c   1.000
_cell.angle_alpha   90.00
_cell.angle_beta   90.00
_cell.angle_gamma   90.00
#
_symmetry.space_group_name_H-M   'P 1'
#
loop_
_entity.id
_entity.type
_entity.pdbx_description
1 polymer ?
#
loop_
_entity_poly.entity_id
_entity_poly.type
_entity_poly.pdbx_seq_one_letter_code
_entity_poly.pdbx_strand_id
1 'polypeptide(L)'
;LLADRYHIELHYEQNGPARPEHAGSKRTRLLEANEEAQRFFVSQIMSKEALTARKLLGGRNFTQADCERFGCGYAPQGWDNLVRHLAGKGFTQQEMLDAGLARQGQRGIYDYFRGRVTWPIRDSTGRTLGFGARKLYDDDQIAAKYINTPDTQLYRKTQVLYGIDLAKAAIVKKRQVVIVEGYTDVMAMHLAGIDTAVATCGTAFGMEHAKIVRRLIADDSLGGIQLIGPLKVEGQALSSRIVFTFDGDAAGQKAALHAFGLDSAFLSQT
;
A
#
# COMPACT_ATOMS: atom_id res chain seq x y z
N LEU A 1 11.88 -9.27 -33.01
CA LEU A 1 13.18 -9.29 -32.31
C LEU A 1 13.99 -8.07 -32.76
N LEU A 2 14.46 -7.23 -31.84
CA LEU A 2 15.14 -5.97 -32.14
C LEU A 2 16.68 -6.13 -32.28
N ALA A 3 17.20 -7.34 -32.07
CA ALA A 3 18.63 -7.63 -31.98
C ALA A 3 19.32 -7.80 -33.35
N ASP A 4 18.62 -8.24 -34.38
CA ASP A 4 19.20 -8.51 -35.71
C ASP A 4 19.59 -7.24 -36.49
N ARG A 5 19.21 -6.06 -35.99
CA ARG A 5 19.44 -4.77 -36.67
C ARG A 5 20.76 -4.09 -36.29
N TYR A 6 21.52 -4.62 -35.32
CA TYR A 6 22.68 -3.94 -34.74
C TYR A 6 23.98 -4.75 -34.70
N HIS A 7 24.08 -5.92 -35.34
CA HIS A 7 25.32 -6.73 -35.39
C HIS A 7 26.01 -6.89 -34.03
N ILE A 8 25.24 -7.10 -32.97
CA ILE A 8 25.77 -7.43 -31.65
C ILE A 8 25.90 -8.95 -31.58
N GLU A 9 27.13 -9.45 -31.59
CA GLU A 9 27.39 -10.87 -31.31
C GLU A 9 27.00 -11.19 -29.86
N LEU A 10 25.95 -12.00 -29.70
CA LEU A 10 25.57 -12.55 -28.41
C LEU A 10 26.45 -13.77 -28.12
N HIS A 11 27.40 -13.61 -27.21
CA HIS A 11 28.16 -14.73 -26.65
C HIS A 11 27.26 -15.50 -25.68
N TYR A 12 26.76 -16.66 -26.10
CA TYR A 12 26.09 -17.61 -25.22
C TYR A 12 27.16 -18.44 -24.48
N GLU A 13 27.39 -18.14 -23.20
CA GLU A 13 28.09 -19.08 -22.33
C GLU A 13 27.18 -20.28 -22.04
N GLN A 14 27.59 -21.47 -22.49
CA GLN A 14 26.91 -22.73 -22.24
C GLN A 14 27.20 -23.28 -20.83
N ASN A 15 26.10 -23.59 -20.13
CA ASN A 15 25.87 -24.73 -19.23
C ASN A 15 26.49 -24.75 -17.82
N GLY A 16 25.67 -24.34 -16.84
CA GLY A 16 25.59 -24.94 -15.50
C GLY A 16 24.26 -25.69 -15.33
N PRO A 17 24.09 -26.55 -14.30
CA PRO A 17 22.94 -27.46 -14.18
C PRO A 17 21.62 -26.68 -14.11
N ALA A 18 20.55 -27.27 -14.66
CA ALA A 18 19.21 -26.69 -14.77
C ALA A 18 18.81 -25.92 -13.49
N ARG A 19 18.78 -24.59 -13.58
CA ARG A 19 18.13 -23.76 -12.57
C ARG A 19 16.65 -24.15 -12.55
N PRO A 20 16.02 -24.35 -11.37
CA PRO A 20 14.59 -24.58 -11.32
C PRO A 20 13.88 -23.44 -12.07
N GLU A 21 12.87 -23.80 -12.87
CA GLU A 21 12.08 -22.90 -13.75
C GLU A 21 11.38 -21.73 -13.01
N HIS A 22 11.61 -21.59 -11.71
CA HIS A 22 11.08 -20.56 -10.81
C HIS A 22 12.12 -19.49 -10.41
N ALA A 23 13.23 -19.37 -11.12
CA ALA A 23 14.31 -18.43 -10.76
C ALA A 23 14.06 -16.98 -11.26
N GLY A 24 12.92 -16.39 -10.87
CA GLY A 24 12.74 -14.95 -10.93
C GLY A 24 13.71 -14.24 -9.97
N SER A 25 13.97 -12.94 -10.16
CA SER A 25 14.77 -12.19 -9.19
C SER A 25 14.14 -12.27 -7.80
N LYS A 26 14.95 -12.18 -6.72
CA LYS A 26 14.44 -12.18 -5.33
C LYS A 26 13.26 -11.23 -5.16
N ARG A 27 13.37 -10.01 -5.71
CA ARG A 27 12.30 -9.00 -5.68
C ARG A 27 11.00 -9.51 -6.33
N THR A 28 11.10 -10.18 -7.48
CA THR A 28 9.95 -10.74 -8.21
C THR A 28 9.25 -11.81 -7.39
N ARG A 29 10.02 -12.72 -6.79
CA ARG A 29 9.48 -13.77 -5.91
C ARG A 29 8.73 -13.22 -4.70
N LEU A 30 9.23 -12.15 -4.08
CA LEU A 30 8.53 -11.50 -2.96
C LEU A 30 7.21 -10.84 -3.41
N LEU A 31 7.16 -10.27 -4.62
CA LEU A 31 5.92 -9.70 -5.17
C LEU A 31 4.90 -10.80 -5.46
N GLU A 32 5.33 -11.91 -6.06
CA GLU A 32 4.47 -13.07 -6.31
C GLU A 32 3.92 -13.67 -5.00
N ALA A 33 4.75 -13.75 -3.95
CA ALA A 33 4.32 -14.23 -2.64
C ALA A 33 3.23 -13.33 -2.03
N ASN A 34 3.41 -12.00 -2.11
CA ASN A 34 2.42 -11.04 -1.63
C ASN A 34 1.13 -11.07 -2.44
N GLU A 35 1.20 -11.26 -3.76
CA GLU A 35 0.01 -11.41 -4.60
C GLU A 35 -0.76 -12.70 -4.29
N GLU A 36 -0.05 -13.81 -4.09
CA GLU A 36 -0.67 -15.07 -3.70
C GLU A 36 -1.28 -14.98 -2.31
N ALA A 37 -0.62 -14.30 -1.36
CA ALA A 37 -1.19 -14.01 -0.05
C ALA A 37 -2.45 -13.14 -0.14
N GLN A 38 -2.48 -12.15 -1.04
CA GLN A 38 -3.67 -11.34 -1.28
C GLN A 38 -4.82 -12.21 -1.82
N ARG A 39 -4.56 -13.04 -2.84
CA ARG A 39 -5.56 -13.97 -3.39
C ARG A 39 -6.11 -14.89 -2.29
N PHE A 40 -5.21 -15.42 -1.45
CA PHE A 40 -5.59 -16.22 -0.30
C PHE A 40 -6.51 -15.43 0.64
N PHE A 41 -6.10 -14.28 1.15
CA PHE A 41 -6.93 -13.53 2.11
C PHE A 41 -8.28 -13.08 1.53
N VAL A 42 -8.34 -12.68 0.26
CA VAL A 42 -9.60 -12.36 -0.41
C VAL A 42 -10.50 -13.60 -0.47
N SER A 43 -9.96 -14.77 -0.80
CA SER A 43 -10.75 -16.02 -0.82
C SER A 43 -11.34 -16.37 0.56
N GLN A 44 -10.66 -15.97 1.64
CA GLN A 44 -11.09 -16.26 3.00
C GLN A 44 -12.20 -15.32 3.50
N ILE A 45 -12.45 -14.16 2.85
CA ILE A 45 -13.46 -13.19 3.33
C ILE A 45 -14.88 -13.77 3.31
N MET A 46 -15.14 -14.78 2.47
CA MET A 46 -16.43 -15.46 2.36
C MET A 46 -16.54 -16.70 3.23
N SER A 47 -15.50 -17.05 3.99
CA SER A 47 -15.53 -18.18 4.92
C SER A 47 -16.54 -17.95 6.06
N LYS A 48 -16.96 -19.02 6.73
CA LYS A 48 -17.83 -18.92 7.90
C LYS A 48 -17.17 -18.12 9.03
N GLU A 49 -15.87 -18.30 9.21
CA GLU A 49 -15.05 -17.63 10.24
C GLU A 49 -14.98 -16.10 10.04
N ALA A 50 -14.96 -15.65 8.78
CA ALA A 50 -14.88 -14.24 8.42
C ALA A 50 -16.19 -13.44 8.66
N LEU A 51 -17.19 -14.00 9.36
CA LEU A 51 -18.44 -13.29 9.66
C LEU A 51 -18.18 -11.96 10.41
N THR A 52 -17.30 -11.96 11.39
CA THR A 52 -16.94 -10.75 12.16
C THR A 52 -16.27 -9.70 11.27
N ALA A 53 -15.41 -10.13 10.33
CA ALA A 53 -14.81 -9.26 9.33
C ALA A 53 -15.87 -8.61 8.43
N ARG A 54 -16.80 -9.39 7.88
CA ARG A 54 -17.88 -8.88 7.03
C ARG A 54 -18.83 -7.95 7.79
N LYS A 55 -19.16 -8.26 9.05
CA LYS A 55 -19.96 -7.38 9.92
C LYS A 55 -19.26 -6.05 10.18
N LEU A 56 -17.94 -6.05 10.39
CA LEU A 56 -17.18 -4.82 10.57
C LEU A 56 -17.19 -3.93 9.33
N LEU A 57 -16.98 -4.52 8.15
CA LEU A 57 -16.95 -3.79 6.88
C LEU A 57 -18.35 -3.29 6.51
N GLY A 58 -19.37 -4.15 6.63
CA GLY A 58 -20.77 -3.79 6.38
C GLY A 58 -21.32 -2.77 7.37
N GLY A 59 -20.91 -2.82 8.65
CA GLY A 59 -21.23 -1.79 9.65
C GLY A 59 -20.63 -0.42 9.37
N ARG A 60 -19.71 -0.32 8.39
CA ARG A 60 -19.17 0.94 7.84
C ARG A 60 -19.73 1.26 6.46
N ASN A 61 -20.82 0.60 6.07
CA ASN A 61 -21.50 0.74 4.78
C ASN A 61 -20.64 0.35 3.56
N PHE A 62 -19.62 -0.48 3.74
CA PHE A 62 -18.89 -1.07 2.60
C PHE A 62 -19.63 -2.31 2.12
N THR A 63 -20.04 -2.31 0.86
CA THR A 63 -20.63 -3.46 0.19
C THR A 63 -19.55 -4.51 -0.12
N GLN A 64 -19.97 -5.71 -0.53
CA GLN A 64 -19.04 -6.73 -1.01
C GLN A 64 -18.25 -6.25 -2.23
N ALA A 65 -18.90 -5.57 -3.18
CA ALA A 65 -18.24 -5.03 -4.37
C ALA A 65 -17.18 -3.97 -4.01
N ASP A 66 -17.43 -3.16 -2.97
CA ASP A 66 -16.43 -2.22 -2.46
C ASP A 66 -15.24 -2.98 -1.89
N CYS A 67 -15.49 -4.00 -1.05
CA CYS A 67 -14.44 -4.83 -0.47
C CYS A 67 -13.58 -5.50 -1.56
N GLU A 68 -14.20 -6.00 -2.63
CA GLU A 68 -13.49 -6.56 -3.79
C GLU A 68 -12.65 -5.51 -4.52
N ARG A 69 -13.20 -4.32 -4.78
CA ARG A 69 -12.49 -3.19 -5.42
C ARG A 69 -11.23 -2.80 -4.66
N PHE A 70 -11.30 -2.73 -3.34
CA PHE A 70 -10.16 -2.37 -2.48
C PHE A 70 -9.28 -3.57 -2.08
N GLY A 71 -9.65 -4.78 -2.51
CA GLY A 71 -8.94 -6.02 -2.22
C GLY A 71 -8.98 -6.44 -0.75
N CYS A 72 -10.00 -6.02 0.00
CA CYS A 72 -10.18 -6.40 1.40
C CYS A 72 -10.25 -7.93 1.55
N GLY A 73 -9.52 -8.45 2.52
CA GLY A 73 -9.47 -9.89 2.80
C GLY A 73 -9.62 -10.21 4.28
N TYR A 74 -9.53 -11.49 4.59
CA TYR A 74 -9.52 -12.01 5.94
C TYR A 74 -8.31 -12.92 6.14
N ALA A 75 -7.53 -12.67 7.18
CA ALA A 75 -6.51 -13.59 7.66
C ALA A 75 -7.18 -14.54 8.67
N PRO A 76 -7.32 -15.84 8.39
CA PRO A 76 -7.92 -16.80 9.31
C PRO A 76 -7.19 -16.89 10.66
N GLN A 77 -7.90 -17.29 11.71
CA GLN A 77 -7.25 -17.74 12.93
C GLN A 77 -6.52 -19.06 12.68
N GLY A 78 -5.56 -19.39 13.55
CA GLY A 78 -4.65 -20.52 13.38
C GLY A 78 -3.23 -20.07 13.05
N TRP A 79 -2.29 -21.01 13.12
CA TRP A 79 -0.86 -20.70 13.16
C TRP A 79 -0.19 -20.65 11.79
N ASP A 80 -0.68 -21.36 10.79
CA ASP A 80 0.11 -21.64 9.58
C ASP A 80 -0.75 -21.78 8.30
N ASN A 81 -1.94 -21.18 8.26
CA ASN A 81 -2.85 -21.31 7.12
C ASN A 81 -2.24 -20.70 5.85
N LEU A 82 -1.73 -19.47 5.94
CA LEU A 82 -1.05 -18.83 4.84
C LEU A 82 0.29 -19.50 4.54
N VAL A 83 1.07 -19.84 5.57
CA VAL A 83 2.34 -20.55 5.40
C VAL A 83 2.16 -21.86 4.62
N ARG A 84 1.19 -22.70 5.00
CA ARG A 84 0.89 -23.94 4.26
C ARG A 84 0.40 -23.66 2.84
N HIS A 85 -0.45 -22.66 2.66
CA HIS A 85 -0.93 -22.25 1.33
C HIS A 85 0.25 -21.85 0.41
N LEU A 86 1.14 -20.98 0.88
CA LEU A 86 2.29 -20.51 0.11
C LEU A 86 3.34 -21.62 -0.12
N ALA A 87 3.54 -22.51 0.86
CA ALA A 87 4.41 -23.67 0.68
C ALA A 87 3.88 -24.59 -0.44
N GLY A 88 2.56 -24.82 -0.49
CA GLY A 88 1.90 -25.54 -1.57
C GLY A 88 1.98 -24.86 -2.95
N LYS A 89 2.36 -23.57 -2.98
CA LYS A 89 2.64 -22.78 -4.20
C LYS A 89 4.13 -22.68 -4.52
N GLY A 90 4.98 -23.42 -3.80
CA GLY A 90 6.42 -23.48 -4.05
C GLY A 90 7.22 -22.31 -3.48
N PHE A 91 6.64 -21.49 -2.59
CA PHE A 91 7.41 -20.46 -1.89
C PHE A 91 8.20 -21.08 -0.74
N THR A 92 9.46 -20.66 -0.60
CA THR A 92 10.33 -21.10 0.49
C THR A 92 9.99 -20.35 1.79
N GLN A 93 10.36 -20.93 2.93
CA GLN A 93 10.16 -20.26 4.23
C GLN A 93 10.87 -18.89 4.28
N GLN A 94 12.07 -18.78 3.69
CA GLN A 94 12.81 -17.53 3.65
C GLN A 94 12.09 -16.46 2.81
N GLU A 95 11.49 -16.82 1.68
CA GLU A 95 10.69 -15.88 0.87
C GLU A 95 9.48 -15.36 1.67
N MET A 96 8.82 -16.20 2.47
CA MET A 96 7.67 -15.78 3.30
C MET A 96 8.10 -14.85 4.45
N LEU A 97 9.25 -15.11 5.06
CA LEU A 97 9.84 -14.24 6.09
C LEU A 97 10.28 -12.90 5.48
N ASP A 98 10.98 -12.92 4.36
CA ASP A 98 11.48 -11.74 3.66
C ASP A 98 10.35 -10.87 3.09
N ALA A 99 9.21 -11.47 2.71
CA ALA A 99 8.00 -10.74 2.32
C ALA A 99 7.23 -10.18 3.54
N GLY A 100 7.60 -10.57 4.77
CA GLY A 100 6.95 -10.14 6.00
C GLY A 100 5.60 -10.81 6.27
N LEU A 101 5.30 -11.90 5.55
CA LEU A 101 4.06 -12.68 5.63
C LEU A 101 4.06 -13.67 6.79
N ALA A 102 5.24 -14.11 7.21
CA ALA A 102 5.43 -15.04 8.31
C ALA A 102 6.34 -14.46 9.41
N ARG A 103 6.42 -15.17 10.54
CA ARG A 103 7.36 -14.93 11.63
C ARG A 103 8.02 -16.23 12.07
N GLN A 104 9.24 -16.12 12.59
CA GLN A 104 9.95 -17.24 13.17
C GLN A 104 9.36 -17.59 14.54
N GLY A 105 9.06 -18.86 14.75
CA GLY A 105 8.72 -19.45 16.05
C GLY A 105 9.68 -20.59 16.42
N GLN A 106 9.44 -21.22 17.57
CA GLN A 106 10.29 -22.31 18.08
C GLN A 106 10.19 -23.60 17.22
N ARG A 107 9.02 -23.86 16.62
CA ARG A 107 8.73 -25.09 15.85
C ARG A 107 8.73 -24.88 14.34
N GLY A 108 9.22 -23.73 13.87
CA GLY A 108 9.15 -23.31 12.47
C GLY A 108 8.52 -21.92 12.33
N ILE A 109 8.19 -21.55 11.10
CA ILE A 109 7.53 -20.27 10.80
C ILE A 109 6.02 -20.36 10.99
N TYR A 110 5.38 -19.23 11.26
CA TYR A 110 3.94 -19.11 11.45
C TYR A 110 3.40 -17.84 10.79
N ASP A 111 2.10 -17.79 10.51
CA ASP A 111 1.38 -16.67 9.90
C ASP A 111 1.52 -15.40 10.73
N TYR A 112 1.98 -14.29 10.13
CA TYR A 112 2.07 -13.03 10.84
C TYR A 112 0.69 -12.40 11.09
N PHE A 113 -0.18 -12.43 10.09
CA PHE A 113 -1.56 -11.94 10.19
C PHE A 113 -2.49 -13.10 10.55
N ARG A 114 -3.26 -12.96 11.63
CA ARG A 114 -4.17 -14.01 12.12
C ARG A 114 -5.44 -13.40 12.71
N GLY A 115 -6.61 -13.92 12.36
CA GLY A 115 -7.90 -13.46 12.87
C GLY A 115 -8.19 -11.98 12.61
N ARG A 116 -7.79 -11.44 11.45
CA ARG A 116 -7.86 -10.00 11.15
C ARG A 116 -8.45 -9.70 9.77
N VAL A 117 -9.12 -8.56 9.62
CA VAL A 117 -9.41 -8.00 8.28
C VAL A 117 -8.10 -7.47 7.70
N THR A 118 -7.81 -7.76 6.44
CA THR A 118 -6.61 -7.32 5.75
C THR A 118 -6.94 -6.34 4.61
N TRP A 119 -6.04 -5.39 4.38
CA TRP A 119 -6.02 -4.50 3.22
C TRP A 119 -4.66 -4.64 2.53
N PRO A 120 -4.62 -4.94 1.22
CA PRO A 120 -3.36 -4.97 0.48
C PRO A 120 -2.84 -3.55 0.30
N ILE A 121 -1.56 -3.37 0.58
CA ILE A 121 -0.84 -2.12 0.33
C ILE A 121 -0.05 -2.32 -0.95
N ARG A 122 -0.41 -1.56 -1.99
CA ARG A 122 0.13 -1.70 -3.35
C ARG A 122 1.06 -0.55 -3.70
N ASP A 123 1.95 -0.80 -4.66
CA ASP A 123 2.65 0.29 -5.34
C ASP A 123 1.73 1.00 -6.35
N SER A 124 2.24 2.08 -6.95
CA SER A 124 1.49 2.88 -7.94
C SER A 124 1.16 2.14 -9.25
N THR A 125 1.62 0.89 -9.42
CA THR A 125 1.31 0.01 -10.55
C THR A 125 0.31 -1.09 -10.18
N GLY A 126 -0.12 -1.15 -8.93
CA GLY A 126 -1.09 -2.13 -8.41
C GLY A 126 -0.47 -3.42 -7.85
N ARG A 127 0.86 -3.54 -7.82
CA ARG A 127 1.55 -4.72 -7.28
C ARG A 127 1.52 -4.68 -5.75
N THR A 128 1.20 -5.80 -5.11
CA THR A 128 1.08 -5.87 -3.65
C THR A 128 2.46 -5.94 -2.99
N LEU A 129 2.73 -4.99 -2.10
CA LEU A 129 4.00 -4.87 -1.37
C LEU A 129 3.91 -5.44 0.05
N GLY A 130 2.71 -5.47 0.61
CA GLY A 130 2.42 -5.90 1.98
C GLY A 130 0.96 -5.65 2.34
N PHE A 131 0.64 -5.65 3.62
CA PHE A 131 -0.71 -5.60 4.13
C PHE A 131 -0.81 -4.73 5.39
N GLY A 132 -1.94 -4.06 5.53
CA GLY A 132 -2.45 -3.58 6.81
C GLY A 132 -3.51 -4.55 7.33
N ALA A 133 -3.56 -4.76 8.64
CA ALA A 133 -4.50 -5.69 9.24
C ALA A 133 -5.10 -5.18 10.56
N ARG A 134 -6.42 -5.26 10.69
CA ARG A 134 -7.16 -4.77 11.85
C ARG A 134 -7.63 -5.90 12.76
N LYS A 135 -7.39 -5.75 14.06
CA LYS A 135 -7.89 -6.64 15.13
C LYS A 135 -9.42 -6.78 15.07
N LEU A 136 -9.90 -8.01 15.28
CA LEU A 136 -11.33 -8.35 15.31
C LEU A 136 -11.79 -9.00 16.62
N TYR A 137 -10.91 -9.76 17.27
CA TYR A 137 -11.22 -10.58 18.44
C TYR A 137 -10.37 -10.14 19.63
N ASP A 138 -10.93 -10.14 20.84
CA ASP A 138 -10.23 -9.61 22.02
C ASP A 138 -9.04 -10.46 22.44
N ASP A 139 -9.10 -11.77 22.20
CA ASP A 139 -8.09 -12.80 22.48
C ASP A 139 -6.91 -12.83 21.48
N ASP A 140 -6.87 -11.90 20.51
CA ASP A 140 -5.72 -11.73 19.63
C ASP A 140 -4.45 -11.40 20.43
N GLN A 141 -3.41 -12.22 20.24
CA GLN A 141 -2.11 -12.11 20.89
C GLN A 141 -1.41 -10.77 20.64
N ILE A 142 -1.70 -10.11 19.52
CA ILE A 142 -1.19 -8.77 19.25
C ILE A 142 -2.24 -7.74 19.68
N ALA A 143 -2.00 -7.06 20.79
CA ALA A 143 -2.95 -6.09 21.34
C ALA A 143 -3.23 -4.88 20.42
N ALA A 144 -2.32 -4.56 19.50
CA ALA A 144 -2.46 -3.41 18.62
C ALA A 144 -3.69 -3.50 17.70
N LYS A 145 -4.50 -2.42 17.69
CA LYS A 145 -5.72 -2.29 16.87
C LYS A 145 -5.44 -2.51 15.38
N TYR A 146 -4.31 -1.99 14.91
CA TYR A 146 -3.80 -2.21 13.56
C TYR A 146 -2.34 -2.68 13.62
N ILE A 147 -1.99 -3.59 12.71
CA ILE A 147 -0.62 -3.97 12.41
C ILE A 147 -0.41 -3.88 10.90
N ASN A 148 0.84 -3.65 10.49
CA ASN A 148 1.22 -3.62 9.08
C ASN A 148 2.38 -4.59 8.85
N THR A 149 2.59 -4.99 7.60
CA THR A 149 3.81 -5.69 7.19
C THR A 149 5.03 -4.95 7.77
N PRO A 150 5.99 -5.68 8.38
CA PRO A 150 7.22 -5.07 8.85
C PRO A 150 7.99 -4.51 7.66
N ASP A 151 9.02 -3.70 7.92
CA ASP A 151 9.87 -3.21 6.85
C ASP A 151 10.57 -4.38 6.12
N THR A 152 10.45 -4.41 4.79
CA THR A 152 11.04 -5.42 3.89
C THR A 152 11.75 -4.76 2.71
N GLN A 153 12.24 -5.56 1.76
CA GLN A 153 12.75 -5.04 0.49
C GLN A 153 11.65 -4.39 -0.37
N LEU A 154 10.40 -4.80 -0.19
CA LEU A 154 9.25 -4.28 -0.95
C LEU A 154 8.47 -3.21 -0.19
N TYR A 155 8.42 -3.33 1.13
CA TYR A 155 7.57 -2.53 2.00
C TYR A 155 8.43 -1.64 2.89
N ARG A 156 8.26 -0.32 2.77
CA ARG A 156 8.86 0.66 3.68
C ARG A 156 7.77 1.56 4.20
N LYS A 157 7.51 1.49 5.51
CA LYS A 157 6.40 2.23 6.14
C LYS A 157 6.45 3.74 5.88
N THR A 158 7.65 4.29 5.72
CA THR A 158 7.92 5.71 5.45
C THR A 158 7.69 6.13 3.99
N GLN A 159 7.43 5.18 3.08
CA GLN A 159 7.30 5.43 1.64
C GLN A 159 5.97 4.93 1.07
N VAL A 160 5.34 3.92 1.66
CA VAL A 160 4.09 3.39 1.15
C VAL A 160 2.90 4.29 1.47
N LEU A 161 1.99 4.43 0.51
CA LEU A 161 0.72 5.14 0.66
C LEU A 161 -0.40 4.20 0.21
N TYR A 162 -1.34 3.90 1.11
CA TYR A 162 -2.50 3.10 0.76
C TYR A 162 -3.43 3.86 -0.19
N GLY A 163 -3.97 3.17 -1.20
CA GLY A 163 -4.85 3.73 -2.22
C GLY A 163 -4.13 4.44 -3.37
N ILE A 164 -2.79 4.48 -3.37
CA ILE A 164 -2.02 5.18 -4.41
C ILE A 164 -2.21 4.59 -5.80
N ASP A 165 -2.41 3.27 -5.89
CA ASP A 165 -2.72 2.53 -7.11
C ASP A 165 -4.03 3.00 -7.75
N LEU A 166 -5.04 3.24 -6.91
CA LEU A 166 -6.35 3.75 -7.34
C LEU A 166 -6.30 5.25 -7.65
N ALA A 167 -5.53 6.00 -6.86
CA ALA A 167 -5.55 7.46 -6.89
C ALA A 167 -4.62 8.07 -7.95
N LYS A 168 -3.54 7.38 -8.36
CA LYS A 168 -2.48 7.94 -9.21
C LYS A 168 -2.99 8.71 -10.42
N ALA A 169 -3.88 8.10 -11.22
CA ALA A 169 -4.38 8.73 -12.44
C ALA A 169 -5.18 10.01 -12.14
N ALA A 170 -6.01 9.99 -11.09
CA ALA A 170 -6.77 11.15 -10.66
C ALA A 170 -5.87 12.23 -10.05
N ILE A 171 -4.86 11.84 -9.28
CA ILE A 171 -3.87 12.76 -8.69
C ILE A 171 -3.14 13.54 -9.79
N VAL A 172 -2.64 12.84 -10.80
CA VAL A 172 -1.93 13.46 -11.94
C VAL A 172 -2.87 14.40 -12.69
N LYS A 173 -4.10 13.94 -13.00
CA LYS A 173 -5.08 14.72 -13.77
C LYS A 173 -5.57 15.96 -13.02
N LYS A 174 -5.88 15.84 -11.74
CA LYS A 174 -6.46 16.90 -10.90
C LYS A 174 -5.39 17.75 -10.20
N ARG A 175 -4.11 17.33 -10.30
CA ARG A 175 -2.98 17.90 -9.55
C ARG A 175 -3.27 18.04 -8.06
N GLN A 176 -3.97 17.06 -7.49
CA GLN A 176 -4.44 17.09 -6.10
C GLN A 176 -4.19 15.76 -5.43
N VAL A 177 -3.73 15.79 -4.18
CA VAL A 177 -3.76 14.63 -3.27
C VAL A 177 -4.53 14.99 -2.00
N VAL A 178 -5.37 14.07 -1.55
CA VAL A 178 -6.06 14.17 -0.25
C VAL A 178 -5.46 13.13 0.69
N ILE A 179 -4.96 13.55 1.83
CA ILE A 179 -4.32 12.68 2.82
C ILE A 179 -5.27 12.50 3.99
N VAL A 180 -5.60 11.24 4.27
CA VAL A 180 -6.53 10.81 5.32
C VAL A 180 -5.83 9.84 6.30
N GLU A 181 -6.47 9.57 7.43
CA GLU A 181 -5.89 8.83 8.56
C GLU A 181 -5.71 7.34 8.28
N GLY A 182 -6.71 6.69 7.67
CA GLY A 182 -6.71 5.23 7.59
C GLY A 182 -7.35 4.62 6.35
N TYR A 183 -7.22 3.29 6.27
CA TYR A 183 -7.68 2.49 5.13
C TYR A 183 -9.15 2.70 4.78
N THR A 184 -10.02 2.72 5.79
CA THR A 184 -11.46 2.92 5.57
C THR A 184 -11.80 4.33 5.15
N ASP A 185 -11.00 5.32 5.53
CA ASP A 185 -11.24 6.71 5.15
C ASP A 185 -10.90 6.89 3.67
N VAL A 186 -9.82 6.26 3.20
CA VAL A 186 -9.51 6.17 1.76
C VAL A 186 -10.67 5.49 1.01
N MET A 187 -11.16 4.35 1.50
CA MET A 187 -12.30 3.68 0.87
C MET A 187 -13.52 4.59 0.78
N ALA A 188 -13.92 5.20 1.90
CA ALA A 188 -15.08 6.08 1.95
C ALA A 188 -14.93 7.31 1.02
N MET A 189 -13.75 7.94 1.01
CA MET A 189 -13.46 9.07 0.12
C MET A 189 -13.58 8.69 -1.35
N HIS A 190 -12.99 7.57 -1.76
CA HIS A 190 -13.08 7.08 -3.15
C HIS A 190 -14.52 6.75 -3.55
N LEU A 191 -15.32 6.16 -2.65
CA LEU A 191 -16.73 5.88 -2.89
C LEU A 191 -17.59 7.16 -2.95
N ALA A 192 -17.17 8.21 -2.26
CA ALA A 192 -17.79 9.54 -2.34
C ALA A 192 -17.30 10.38 -3.54
N GLY A 193 -16.47 9.82 -4.43
CA GLY A 193 -15.95 10.50 -5.63
C GLY A 193 -14.66 11.31 -5.40
N ILE A 194 -14.09 11.28 -4.20
CA ILE A 194 -12.79 11.85 -3.86
C ILE A 194 -11.71 10.79 -4.15
N ASP A 195 -11.53 10.53 -5.44
CA ASP A 195 -10.60 9.55 -6.02
C ASP A 195 -9.11 9.90 -5.87
N THR A 196 -8.77 11.06 -5.27
CA THR A 196 -7.39 11.48 -4.98
C THR A 196 -6.93 11.15 -3.56
N ALA A 197 -7.75 10.42 -2.79
CA ALA A 197 -7.47 10.12 -1.39
C ALA A 197 -6.44 8.99 -1.22
N VAL A 198 -5.49 9.19 -0.30
CA VAL A 198 -4.46 8.23 0.13
C VAL A 198 -4.25 8.32 1.63
N ALA A 199 -3.68 7.27 2.23
CA ALA A 199 -3.34 7.26 3.66
C ALA A 199 -1.92 6.69 3.90
N THR A 200 -1.27 7.14 4.96
CA THR A 200 -0.06 6.50 5.46
C THR A 200 -0.40 5.21 6.20
N CYS A 201 0.54 4.27 6.23
CA CYS A 201 0.29 2.95 6.81
C CYS A 201 0.80 2.89 8.26
N GLY A 202 0.03 3.48 9.19
CA GLY A 202 0.28 3.45 10.64
C GLY A 202 1.44 4.31 11.12
N THR A 203 1.83 5.34 10.37
CA THR A 203 2.89 6.31 10.70
C THR A 203 2.42 7.72 10.36
N ALA A 204 3.01 8.73 10.98
CA ALA A 204 2.83 10.11 10.56
C ALA A 204 3.27 10.32 9.10
N PHE A 205 2.63 11.26 8.41
CA PHE A 205 3.06 11.72 7.10
C PHE A 205 4.43 12.38 7.21
N GLY A 206 5.32 12.13 6.25
CA GLY A 206 6.74 12.45 6.40
C GLY A 206 7.39 12.80 5.08
N MET A 207 8.67 13.19 5.13
CA MET A 207 9.38 13.74 3.96
C MET A 207 9.41 12.78 2.76
N GLU A 208 9.57 11.48 2.99
CA GLU A 208 9.62 10.49 1.91
C GLU A 208 8.25 10.31 1.24
N HIS A 209 7.16 10.33 2.01
CA HIS A 209 5.80 10.40 1.46
C HIS A 209 5.59 11.68 0.64
N ALA A 210 6.05 12.82 1.16
CA ALA A 210 5.92 14.11 0.49
C ALA A 210 6.69 14.15 -0.84
N LYS A 211 7.89 13.56 -0.92
CA LYS A 211 8.64 13.41 -2.18
C LYS A 211 7.88 12.58 -3.20
N ILE A 212 7.19 11.52 -2.79
CA ILE A 212 6.37 10.69 -3.67
C ILE A 212 5.18 11.48 -4.19
N VAL A 213 4.43 12.14 -3.29
CA VAL A 213 3.30 13.01 -3.66
C VAL A 213 3.76 14.11 -4.62
N ARG A 214 4.90 14.74 -4.35
CA ARG A 214 5.48 15.78 -5.21
C ARG A 214 5.68 15.31 -6.64
N ARG A 215 6.26 14.13 -6.83
CA ARG A 215 6.47 13.56 -8.18
C ARG A 215 5.17 13.26 -8.92
N LEU A 216 4.05 13.10 -8.22
CA LEU A 216 2.76 12.81 -8.85
C LEU A 216 1.97 14.08 -9.21
N ILE A 217 2.15 15.17 -8.45
CA ILE A 217 1.45 16.44 -8.68
C ILE A 217 2.29 17.47 -9.44
N ALA A 218 3.60 17.27 -9.56
CA ALA A 218 4.48 18.12 -10.34
C ALA A 218 4.66 17.52 -11.74
N ASP A 219 4.20 18.26 -12.74
CA ASP A 219 4.68 18.16 -14.11
C ASP A 219 5.91 19.09 -14.21
N ASP A 220 6.91 18.77 -15.03
CA ASP A 220 8.12 19.61 -15.21
C ASP A 220 7.81 21.02 -15.77
N SER A 221 6.53 21.29 -16.06
CA SER A 221 6.01 22.60 -16.42
C SER A 221 5.22 23.24 -15.27
N LEU A 222 5.82 24.29 -14.72
CA LEU A 222 5.23 25.40 -13.97
C LEU A 222 5.04 25.19 -12.45
N GLY A 223 5.81 25.99 -11.71
CA GLY A 223 5.79 26.09 -10.25
C GLY A 223 4.52 26.72 -9.69
N GLY A 224 4.20 26.31 -8.45
CA GLY A 224 3.06 26.77 -7.67
C GLY A 224 2.37 25.59 -6.98
N ILE A 225 2.92 25.16 -5.84
CA ILE A 225 2.29 24.14 -5.00
C ILE A 225 1.59 24.89 -3.86
N GLN A 226 0.27 24.74 -3.77
CA GLN A 226 -0.54 25.39 -2.76
C GLN A 226 -0.91 24.39 -1.67
N LEU A 227 -0.35 24.61 -0.48
CA LEU A 227 -0.73 23.92 0.74
C LEU A 227 -1.81 24.77 1.44
N ILE A 228 -3.06 24.49 1.06
CA ILE A 228 -4.33 25.00 1.64
C ILE A 228 -4.67 26.49 1.31
N GLY A 229 -5.89 26.69 0.80
CA GLY A 229 -6.55 27.92 0.32
C GLY A 229 -7.76 27.53 -0.56
N PRO A 230 -8.80 28.37 -0.77
CA PRO A 230 -10.12 27.96 -1.29
C PRO A 230 -10.07 27.20 -2.62
N LEU A 231 -11.06 26.32 -2.86
CA LEU A 231 -11.13 25.39 -4.02
C LEU A 231 -10.97 26.07 -5.40
N LYS A 232 -11.21 27.38 -5.50
CA LYS A 232 -10.96 28.24 -6.66
C LYS A 232 -10.52 29.62 -6.20
N VAL A 233 -9.43 30.14 -6.77
CA VAL A 233 -9.13 31.57 -6.83
C VAL A 233 -9.35 31.97 -8.28
N GLU A 234 -10.30 32.88 -8.54
CA GLU A 234 -10.54 33.39 -9.89
C GLU A 234 -9.26 34.03 -10.45
N GLY A 235 -8.85 33.63 -11.66
CA GLY A 235 -7.68 34.17 -12.35
C GLY A 235 -6.34 33.49 -12.06
N GLN A 236 -6.26 32.48 -11.20
CA GLN A 236 -5.03 31.68 -11.01
C GLN A 236 -5.08 30.34 -11.75
N ALA A 237 -4.00 30.02 -12.49
CA ALA A 237 -3.81 28.71 -13.12
C ALA A 237 -3.82 27.59 -12.07
N LEU A 238 -4.11 26.35 -12.50
CA LEU A 238 -4.16 25.14 -11.65
C LEU A 238 -2.85 24.96 -10.85
N SER A 239 -2.85 25.46 -9.61
CA SER A 239 -1.84 25.16 -8.60
C SER A 239 -2.03 23.73 -8.12
N SER A 240 -0.92 23.01 -7.92
CA SER A 240 -0.98 21.66 -7.35
C SER A 240 -1.38 21.73 -5.87
N ARG A 241 -2.21 20.80 -5.39
CA ARG A 241 -2.83 20.86 -4.05
C ARG A 241 -2.58 19.62 -3.22
N ILE A 242 -2.34 19.82 -1.93
CA ILE A 242 -2.30 18.74 -0.94
C ILE A 242 -3.22 19.12 0.20
N VAL A 243 -4.21 18.28 0.44
CA VAL A 243 -5.24 18.50 1.45
C VAL A 243 -5.06 17.46 2.53
N PHE A 244 -4.88 17.88 3.78
CA PHE A 244 -4.92 17.01 4.94
C PHE A 244 -6.32 17.07 5.55
N THR A 245 -6.98 15.93 5.77
CA THR A 245 -8.34 15.88 6.34
C THR A 245 -8.37 15.64 7.85
N PHE A 246 -7.22 15.73 8.48
CA PHE A 246 -7.02 15.60 9.91
C PHE A 246 -6.11 16.74 10.37
N ASP A 247 -6.06 16.98 11.67
CA ASP A 247 -5.03 17.81 12.28
C ASP A 247 -3.69 17.11 12.03
N GLY A 248 -3.11 17.34 10.85
CA GLY A 248 -1.77 16.88 10.55
C GLY A 248 -0.90 17.31 11.71
N ASP A 249 -0.22 16.36 12.35
CA ASP A 249 0.73 16.72 13.38
C ASP A 249 1.66 17.80 12.81
N ALA A 250 2.07 18.77 13.63
CA ALA A 250 2.90 19.88 13.15
C ALA A 250 4.14 19.37 12.39
N ALA A 251 4.58 18.14 12.69
CA ALA A 251 5.60 17.40 11.95
C ALA A 251 5.20 17.04 10.50
N GLY A 252 4.02 16.48 10.25
CA GLY A 252 3.53 16.12 8.92
C GLY A 252 3.27 17.33 8.03
N GLN A 253 2.69 18.40 8.58
CA GLN A 253 2.54 19.68 7.86
C GLN A 253 3.91 20.28 7.51
N LYS A 254 4.84 20.30 8.47
CA LYS A 254 6.22 20.78 8.26
C LYS A 254 6.97 19.92 7.25
N ALA A 255 6.78 18.60 7.27
CA ALA A 255 7.39 17.69 6.30
C ALA A 255 6.88 17.94 4.88
N ALA A 256 5.58 18.24 4.72
CA ALA A 256 5.03 18.68 3.44
C ALA A 256 5.69 20.00 3.01
N LEU A 257 5.59 21.06 3.83
CA LEU A 257 6.19 22.37 3.54
C LEU A 257 7.66 22.26 3.09
N HIS A 258 8.48 21.54 3.86
CA HIS A 258 9.90 21.33 3.55
C HIS A 258 10.13 20.56 2.23
N ALA A 259 9.40 19.47 1.98
CA ALA A 259 9.56 18.69 0.76
C ALA A 259 9.16 19.45 -0.52
N PHE A 260 8.28 20.44 -0.37
CA PHE A 260 7.81 21.31 -1.43
C PHE A 260 8.60 22.60 -1.57
N GLY A 261 9.61 22.84 -0.72
CA GLY A 261 10.41 24.06 -0.74
C GLY A 261 9.58 25.32 -0.43
N LEU A 262 8.45 25.15 0.28
CA LEU A 262 7.58 26.24 0.68
C LEU A 262 8.05 26.73 2.05
N ASP A 263 8.68 27.90 2.09
CA ASP A 263 9.12 28.54 3.33
C ASP A 263 7.93 28.85 4.25
N SER A 264 8.21 28.88 5.57
CA SER A 264 7.28 29.08 6.70
C SER A 264 6.39 30.34 6.66
N ALA A 265 6.51 31.19 5.63
CA ALA A 265 5.73 32.41 5.45
C ALA A 265 4.23 32.18 5.13
N PHE A 266 3.86 30.95 4.75
CA PHE A 266 2.48 30.57 4.39
C PHE A 266 1.54 30.33 5.57
N LEU A 267 2.04 30.33 6.82
CA LEU A 267 1.24 30.15 8.04
C LEU A 267 0.40 31.39 8.42
N SER A 268 0.48 32.49 7.67
CA SER A 268 -0.08 33.79 8.07
C SER A 268 -1.48 34.12 7.53
N GLN A 269 -2.18 33.16 6.91
CA GLN A 269 -3.59 33.34 6.54
C GLN A 269 -4.46 32.28 7.21
N THR A 270 -4.61 32.43 8.53
CA THR A 270 -5.82 32.03 9.27
C THR A 270 -6.89 33.09 9.12
#